data_AF-A0A0E3BBT8-F1
#
_entry.id   AF-A0A0E3BBT8-F1
#
_cell.length_a   1.000
_cell.length_b   1.000
_cell.length_c   1.000
_cell.angle_alpha   90.00
_cell.angle_beta   90.00
_cell.angle_gamma   90.00
#
_symmetry.space_group_name_H-M   'P 1'
#
loop_
_entity.id
_entity.type
_entity.pdbx_description
1 polymer ?
#
loop_
_entity_poly.entity_id
_entity_poly.type
_entity_poly.pdbx_seq_one_letter_code
_entity_poly.pdbx_strand_id
1 'polypeptide(L)'
;MPAVALAAIVSSADITQAIQNSPNASAWLKQNAQAVANLAINVESGGNTSAFNGSCCYGVLQMNRTNIAKYAGVTPEQYRQLPLQAQIDAWSQLTADAMRSGVVRQLIGLGTFDGRAVDGNLVLACVQLGIGNCQRMINSGSCRGFADSNGTSICDMADRMANGRPTNPGNTNPPGNGSGSTGGNGGTGLGGNSCPRDATGACMEVSAAMQQGFLQGSGMQMPSLKQMLLAGSGAFFFLVTASAFSGLYGRYTSGRIATSELVHYLVKGTTTLLIGLLALSML
;
A
#
# COMPACT_ATOMS: atom_id res chain seq x y z
N MET A 1 -13.53 4.93 -37.13
CA MET A 1 -14.40 5.50 -36.09
C MET A 1 -13.85 5.04 -34.74
N PRO A 2 -13.46 5.93 -33.80
CA PRO A 2 -13.08 5.46 -32.48
C PRO A 2 -14.35 4.99 -31.77
N ALA A 3 -14.40 3.71 -31.41
CA ALA A 3 -15.49 3.16 -30.62
C ALA A 3 -15.48 3.87 -29.26
N VAL A 4 -16.54 4.61 -28.96
CA VAL A 4 -16.80 5.13 -27.62
C VAL A 4 -17.04 3.89 -26.74
N ALA A 5 -16.07 3.52 -25.90
CA ALA A 5 -16.28 2.44 -24.95
C ALA A 5 -17.34 2.90 -23.96
N LEU A 6 -18.53 2.31 -24.04
CA LEU A 6 -19.56 2.47 -23.03
C LEU A 6 -19.05 1.91 -21.70
N ALA A 7 -19.47 2.52 -20.59
CA ALA A 7 -19.21 2.01 -19.26
C ALA A 7 -19.58 0.52 -19.19
N ALA A 8 -18.59 -0.33 -18.93
CA ALA A 8 -18.78 -1.77 -18.85
C ALA A 8 -18.65 -2.19 -17.40
N ILE A 9 -19.66 -2.88 -16.89
CA ILE A 9 -19.52 -3.69 -15.67
C ILE A 9 -18.90 -5.01 -16.11
N VAL A 10 -17.66 -5.24 -15.73
CA VAL A 10 -16.89 -6.42 -16.11
C VAL A 10 -16.89 -7.46 -15.00
N SER A 11 -16.79 -8.73 -15.37
CA SER A 11 -16.78 -9.84 -14.42
C SER A 11 -15.38 -10.12 -13.87
N SER A 12 -15.31 -10.90 -12.79
CA SER A 12 -14.03 -11.43 -12.28
C SER A 12 -13.26 -12.23 -13.34
N ALA A 13 -13.97 -12.96 -14.21
CA ALA A 13 -13.38 -13.74 -15.29
C ALA A 13 -12.73 -12.83 -16.34
N ASP A 14 -13.40 -11.74 -16.72
CA ASP A 14 -12.86 -10.76 -17.68
C ASP A 14 -11.58 -10.11 -17.15
N ILE A 15 -11.57 -9.72 -15.87
CA ILE A 15 -10.40 -9.12 -15.22
C ILE A 15 -9.26 -10.12 -15.13
N THR A 16 -9.55 -11.36 -14.74
CA THR A 16 -8.54 -12.43 -14.66
C THR A 16 -7.92 -12.68 -16.02
N GLN A 17 -8.74 -12.81 -17.06
CA GLN A 17 -8.26 -13.00 -18.42
C GLN A 17 -7.42 -11.80 -18.90
N ALA A 18 -7.85 -10.58 -18.59
CA ALA A 18 -7.09 -9.38 -18.94
C ALA A 18 -5.71 -9.34 -18.27
N ILE A 19 -5.59 -9.79 -17.01
CA ILE A 19 -4.30 -9.93 -16.32
C ILE A 19 -3.43 -11.00 -16.99
N GLN A 20 -4.01 -12.15 -17.37
CA GLN A 20 -3.26 -13.19 -18.09
C GLN A 20 -2.71 -12.69 -19.42
N ASN A 21 -3.52 -11.93 -20.15
CA ASN A 21 -3.17 -11.35 -21.45
C ASN A 21 -2.22 -10.17 -21.36
N SER A 22 -2.10 -9.54 -20.18
CA SER A 22 -1.30 -8.33 -20.05
C SER A 22 0.19 -8.61 -20.32
N PRO A 23 0.85 -7.81 -21.20
CA PRO A 23 2.29 -7.90 -21.39
C PRO A 23 3.08 -7.33 -20.21
N ASN A 24 2.44 -6.51 -19.38
CA ASN A 24 3.06 -5.82 -18.24
C ASN A 24 2.88 -6.58 -16.91
N ALA A 25 1.99 -7.58 -16.87
CA ALA A 25 1.79 -8.38 -15.67
C ALA A 25 3.00 -9.30 -15.41
N SER A 26 3.57 -9.20 -14.21
CA SER A 26 4.60 -10.13 -13.74
C SER A 26 4.05 -11.56 -13.63
N ALA A 27 4.95 -12.56 -13.61
CA ALA A 27 4.55 -13.95 -13.39
C ALA A 27 3.74 -14.13 -12.09
N TRP A 28 4.12 -13.41 -11.03
CA TRP A 28 3.39 -13.41 -9.77
C TRP A 28 1.97 -12.86 -9.93
N LEU A 29 1.81 -11.74 -10.66
CA LEU A 29 0.48 -11.17 -10.92
C LEU A 29 -0.40 -12.10 -11.74
N LYS A 30 0.16 -12.80 -12.73
CA LYS A 30 -0.57 -13.81 -13.51
C LYS A 30 -1.01 -14.98 -12.65
N GLN A 31 -0.17 -15.47 -11.75
CA GLN A 31 -0.52 -16.54 -10.81
C GLN A 31 -1.58 -16.09 -9.78
N ASN A 32 -1.61 -14.81 -9.45
CA ASN A 32 -2.53 -14.22 -8.47
C ASN A 32 -3.64 -13.38 -9.13
N ALA A 33 -3.97 -13.65 -10.39
CA ALA A 33 -4.92 -12.84 -11.17
C ALA A 33 -6.33 -12.78 -10.52
N GLN A 34 -6.75 -13.86 -9.85
CA GLN A 34 -8.00 -13.87 -9.09
C GLN A 34 -8.01 -12.85 -7.94
N ALA A 35 -6.88 -12.60 -7.27
CA ALA A 35 -6.80 -11.58 -6.22
C ALA A 35 -6.95 -10.17 -6.80
N VAL A 36 -6.50 -9.93 -8.03
CA VAL A 36 -6.74 -8.66 -8.74
C VAL A 36 -8.22 -8.49 -9.07
N ALA A 37 -8.88 -9.55 -9.54
CA ALA A 37 -10.33 -9.53 -9.75
C ALA A 37 -11.08 -9.23 -8.45
N ASN A 38 -10.70 -9.87 -7.35
CA ASN A 38 -11.26 -9.60 -6.03
C ASN A 38 -11.09 -8.14 -5.60
N LEU A 39 -9.91 -7.54 -5.84
CA LEU A 39 -9.65 -6.13 -5.56
C LEU A 39 -10.65 -5.23 -6.32
N ALA A 40 -10.76 -5.43 -7.63
CA ALA A 40 -11.64 -4.65 -8.50
C ALA A 40 -13.13 -4.76 -8.12
N ILE A 41 -13.61 -5.98 -7.91
CA ILE A 41 -15.03 -6.26 -7.67
C ILE A 41 -15.44 -5.90 -6.24
N ASN A 42 -14.65 -6.29 -5.23
CA ASN A 42 -15.10 -6.21 -3.85
C ASN A 42 -14.70 -4.91 -3.15
N VAL A 43 -13.63 -4.25 -3.61
CA VAL A 43 -13.08 -3.08 -2.91
C VAL A 43 -13.18 -1.82 -3.74
N GLU A 44 -12.73 -1.86 -5.00
CA GLU A 44 -12.44 -0.64 -5.77
C GLU A 44 -13.65 -0.07 -6.51
N SER A 45 -14.23 -0.82 -7.46
CA SER A 45 -15.19 -0.25 -8.41
C SER A 45 -16.46 -1.08 -8.62
N GLY A 46 -16.52 -2.31 -8.09
CA GLY A 46 -17.58 -3.26 -8.46
C GLY A 46 -17.47 -3.74 -9.91
N GLY A 47 -16.27 -3.67 -10.51
CA GLY A 47 -16.05 -4.02 -11.92
C GLY A 47 -16.41 -2.92 -12.91
N ASN A 48 -16.71 -1.70 -12.45
CA ASN A 48 -17.08 -0.60 -13.33
C ASN A 48 -15.85 0.08 -13.95
N THR A 49 -15.66 -0.09 -15.27
CA THR A 49 -14.53 0.49 -16.01
C THR A 49 -14.55 2.01 -16.12
N SER A 50 -15.69 2.66 -15.89
CA SER A 50 -15.82 4.12 -15.90
C SER A 50 -15.94 4.73 -14.50
N ALA A 51 -15.66 3.95 -13.44
CA ALA A 51 -15.82 4.41 -12.06
C ALA A 51 -14.99 5.66 -11.76
N PHE A 52 -15.55 6.54 -10.94
CA PHE A 52 -14.86 7.66 -10.32
C PHE A 52 -15.39 7.86 -8.90
N ASN A 53 -14.52 7.84 -7.89
CA ASN A 53 -14.92 7.91 -6.48
C ASN A 53 -15.16 9.34 -5.96
N GLY A 54 -15.17 10.36 -6.82
CA GLY A 54 -15.43 11.75 -6.44
C GLY A 54 -14.21 12.56 -5.99
N SER A 55 -13.09 11.91 -5.65
CA SER A 55 -11.94 12.62 -5.06
C SER A 55 -10.61 12.37 -5.75
N CYS A 56 -10.33 11.16 -6.21
CA CYS A 56 -8.97 10.83 -6.68
C CYS A 56 -8.90 9.85 -7.83
N CYS A 57 -9.83 8.91 -7.89
CA CYS A 57 -9.47 7.60 -8.41
C CYS A 57 -10.46 7.12 -9.46
N TYR A 58 -9.93 6.50 -10.51
CA TYR A 58 -10.63 6.30 -11.77
C TYR A 58 -10.48 4.85 -12.28
N GLY A 59 -11.52 4.38 -12.96
CA GLY A 59 -11.55 3.10 -13.65
C GLY A 59 -11.66 1.88 -12.73
N VAL A 60 -11.49 0.70 -13.32
CA VAL A 60 -11.84 -0.58 -12.68
C VAL A 60 -11.04 -0.88 -11.41
N LEU A 61 -9.78 -0.43 -11.35
CA LEU A 61 -8.86 -0.59 -10.20
C LEU A 61 -8.49 0.75 -9.55
N GLN A 62 -9.30 1.79 -9.77
CA GLN A 62 -9.24 3.07 -9.05
C GLN A 62 -7.84 3.70 -9.02
N MET A 63 -7.21 3.87 -10.18
CA MET A 63 -5.92 4.55 -10.28
C MET A 63 -6.08 6.05 -10.05
N ASN A 64 -5.12 6.67 -9.35
CA ASN A 64 -5.08 8.12 -9.17
C ASN A 64 -4.52 8.84 -10.41
N ARG A 65 -4.69 10.16 -10.47
CA ARG A 65 -4.26 11.01 -11.60
C ARG A 65 -2.77 10.85 -11.97
N THR A 66 -1.90 10.83 -10.97
CA THR A 66 -0.44 10.71 -11.18
C THR A 66 -0.08 9.37 -11.80
N ASN A 67 -0.69 8.29 -11.32
CA ASN A 67 -0.47 6.94 -11.84
C ASN A 67 -1.04 6.79 -13.25
N ILE A 68 -2.23 7.35 -13.54
CA ILE A 68 -2.80 7.34 -14.88
C ILE A 68 -1.87 8.05 -15.86
N ALA A 69 -1.39 9.25 -15.52
CA ALA A 69 -0.47 9.99 -16.38
C ALA A 69 0.83 9.20 -16.62
N LYS A 70 1.37 8.53 -15.60
CA LYS A 70 2.63 7.78 -15.69
C LYS A 70 2.51 6.47 -16.49
N TYR A 71 1.47 5.68 -16.24
CA TYR A 71 1.39 4.29 -16.74
C TYR A 71 0.41 4.11 -17.90
N ALA A 72 -0.58 5.00 -18.05
CA ALA A 72 -1.52 4.96 -19.18
C ALA A 72 -1.24 6.08 -20.20
N GLY A 73 -0.54 7.15 -19.82
CA GLY A 73 -0.18 8.23 -20.73
C GLY A 73 -1.37 9.06 -21.23
N VAL A 74 -2.50 9.04 -20.52
CA VAL A 74 -3.75 9.69 -20.89
C VAL A 74 -4.29 10.56 -19.75
N THR A 75 -5.33 11.36 -20.00
CA THR A 75 -6.05 12.06 -18.94
C THR A 75 -6.96 11.10 -18.14
N PRO A 76 -7.38 11.46 -16.91
CA PRO A 76 -8.33 10.64 -16.15
C PRO A 76 -9.68 10.43 -16.84
N GLU A 77 -10.15 11.42 -17.60
CA GLU A 77 -11.39 11.34 -18.38
C GLU A 77 -11.24 10.33 -19.53
N GLN A 78 -10.11 10.37 -20.24
CA GLN A 78 -9.78 9.41 -21.28
C GLN A 78 -9.59 8.01 -20.70
N TYR A 79 -8.93 7.89 -19.54
CA TYR A 79 -8.68 6.61 -18.87
C TYR A 79 -9.98 5.83 -18.59
N ARG A 80 -11.04 6.52 -18.13
CA ARG A 80 -12.37 5.92 -17.89
C ARG A 80 -13.08 5.44 -19.15
N GLN A 81 -12.63 5.87 -20.32
CA GLN A 81 -13.16 5.47 -21.63
C GLN A 81 -12.27 4.42 -22.30
N LEU A 82 -11.16 4.01 -21.67
CA LEU A 82 -10.32 2.94 -22.19
C LEU A 82 -11.02 1.58 -22.03
N PRO A 83 -10.77 0.63 -22.95
CA PRO A 83 -11.24 -0.74 -22.79
C PRO A 83 -10.56 -1.38 -21.56
N LEU A 84 -11.20 -2.42 -21.00
CA LEU A 84 -10.70 -3.13 -19.82
C LEU A 84 -9.22 -3.50 -19.94
N GLN A 85 -8.81 -4.08 -21.08
CA GLN A 85 -7.44 -4.53 -21.28
C GLN A 85 -6.42 -3.40 -21.10
N ALA A 86 -6.68 -2.21 -21.67
CA ALA A 86 -5.76 -1.09 -21.56
C ALA A 86 -5.67 -0.52 -20.13
N GLN A 87 -6.78 -0.52 -19.38
CA GLN A 87 -6.75 -0.16 -17.96
C GLN A 87 -5.94 -1.18 -17.15
N ILE A 88 -6.14 -2.48 -17.42
CA ILE A 88 -5.42 -3.57 -16.77
C ILE A 88 -3.93 -3.55 -17.11
N ASP A 89 -3.54 -3.22 -18.34
CA ASP A 89 -2.13 -3.14 -18.74
C ASP A 89 -1.38 -2.02 -18.02
N ALA A 90 -2.01 -0.85 -17.88
CA ALA A 90 -1.45 0.28 -17.13
C ALA A 90 -1.34 -0.04 -15.64
N TRP A 91 -2.40 -0.60 -15.04
CA TRP A 91 -2.38 -1.00 -13.63
C TRP A 91 -1.37 -2.13 -13.36
N SER A 92 -1.26 -3.09 -14.27
CA SER A 92 -0.30 -4.20 -14.14
C SER A 92 1.14 -3.70 -14.12
N GLN A 93 1.45 -2.67 -14.91
CA GLN A 93 2.77 -2.04 -14.88
C GLN A 93 3.02 -1.30 -13.56
N LEU A 94 2.06 -0.51 -13.07
CA LEU A 94 2.11 0.12 -11.74
C LEU A 94 2.40 -0.92 -10.65
N THR A 95 1.65 -2.01 -10.64
CA THR A 95 1.76 -3.03 -9.60
C THR A 95 3.05 -3.82 -9.75
N ALA A 96 3.50 -4.14 -10.97
CA ALA A 96 4.79 -4.76 -11.19
C ALA A 96 5.96 -3.90 -10.65
N ASP A 97 5.87 -2.57 -10.74
CA ASP A 97 6.81 -1.65 -10.10
C ASP A 97 6.76 -1.77 -8.57
N ALA A 98 5.56 -1.76 -7.99
CA ALA A 98 5.37 -1.90 -6.54
C ALA A 98 5.91 -3.24 -6.00
N MET A 99 5.72 -4.33 -6.74
CA MET A 99 6.20 -5.68 -6.40
C MET A 99 7.74 -5.78 -6.36
N ARG A 100 8.47 -4.80 -6.91
CA ARG A 100 9.94 -4.73 -6.79
C ARG A 100 10.41 -4.18 -5.45
N SER A 101 9.52 -3.61 -4.64
CA SER A 101 9.82 -3.11 -3.31
C SER A 101 10.33 -4.21 -2.38
N GLY A 102 11.36 -3.89 -1.58
CA GLY A 102 11.87 -4.77 -0.54
C GLY A 102 10.79 -5.15 0.48
N VAL A 103 9.85 -4.24 0.78
CA VAL A 103 8.75 -4.46 1.73
C VAL A 103 7.79 -5.55 1.22
N VAL A 104 7.41 -5.47 -0.06
CA VAL A 104 6.47 -6.41 -0.68
C VAL A 104 7.11 -7.80 -0.78
N ARG A 105 8.39 -7.85 -1.17
CA ARG A 105 9.17 -9.09 -1.19
C ARG A 105 9.36 -9.68 0.20
N GLN A 106 9.59 -8.83 1.21
CA GLN A 106 9.67 -9.25 2.61
C GLN A 106 8.35 -9.92 3.03
N LEU A 107 7.21 -9.27 2.79
CA LEU A 107 5.90 -9.84 3.11
C LEU A 107 5.70 -11.21 2.46
N ILE A 108 5.92 -11.33 1.15
CA ILE A 108 5.82 -12.60 0.42
C ILE A 108 6.74 -13.66 1.04
N GLY A 109 7.97 -13.28 1.38
CA GLY A 109 8.97 -14.17 1.97
C GLY A 109 8.64 -14.68 3.37
N LEU A 110 7.72 -14.03 4.11
CA LEU A 110 7.28 -14.52 5.41
C LEU A 110 6.47 -15.81 5.29
N GLY A 111 5.73 -16.00 4.20
CA GLY A 111 4.81 -17.13 3.98
C GLY A 111 3.57 -17.12 4.90
N THR A 112 3.72 -16.74 6.16
CA THR A 112 2.66 -16.52 7.15
C THR A 112 2.92 -15.22 7.90
N PHE A 113 1.88 -14.45 8.15
CA PHE A 113 1.93 -13.20 8.92
C PHE A 113 0.74 -13.14 9.87
N ASP A 114 0.96 -12.85 11.15
CA ASP A 114 -0.11 -12.81 12.18
C ASP A 114 -1.07 -14.03 12.14
N GLY A 115 -0.51 -15.22 11.97
CA GLY A 115 -1.26 -16.49 11.95
C GLY A 115 -2.01 -16.80 10.64
N ARG A 116 -1.99 -15.91 9.63
CA ARG A 116 -2.60 -16.14 8.31
C ARG A 116 -1.57 -16.32 7.20
N ALA A 117 -1.92 -17.11 6.19
CA ALA A 117 -1.10 -17.24 5.00
C ALA A 117 -0.93 -15.89 4.29
N VAL A 118 0.27 -15.63 3.78
CA VAL A 118 0.53 -14.49 2.89
C VAL A 118 0.10 -14.89 1.48
N ASP A 119 -1.17 -14.59 1.16
CA ASP A 119 -1.78 -14.87 -0.14
C ASP A 119 -1.77 -13.64 -1.07
N GLY A 120 -2.28 -13.81 -2.28
CA GLY A 120 -2.38 -12.72 -3.25
C GLY A 120 -3.20 -11.52 -2.75
N ASN A 121 -4.22 -11.76 -1.94
CA ASN A 121 -5.07 -10.68 -1.41
C ASN A 121 -4.30 -9.81 -0.41
N LEU A 122 -3.55 -10.44 0.50
CA LEU A 122 -2.75 -9.71 1.49
C LEU A 122 -1.65 -8.87 0.84
N VAL A 123 -0.98 -9.43 -0.16
CA VAL A 123 0.07 -8.74 -0.91
C VAL A 123 -0.50 -7.56 -1.69
N LEU A 124 -1.64 -7.73 -2.37
CA LEU A 124 -2.27 -6.64 -3.11
C LEU A 124 -2.86 -5.55 -2.19
N ALA A 125 -3.43 -5.93 -1.04
CA ALA A 125 -3.88 -4.96 -0.03
C ALA A 125 -2.70 -4.13 0.52
N CYS A 126 -1.54 -4.75 0.73
CA CYS A 126 -0.29 -4.08 1.11
C CYS A 126 0.15 -3.04 0.07
N VAL A 127 0.05 -3.38 -1.23
CA VAL A 127 0.34 -2.43 -2.32
C VAL A 127 -0.69 -1.30 -2.36
N GLN A 128 -1.99 -1.64 -2.23
CA GLN A 128 -3.09 -0.70 -2.41
C GLN A 128 -3.18 0.34 -1.28
N LEU A 129 -2.98 -0.06 -0.03
CA LEU A 129 -2.91 0.87 1.12
C LEU A 129 -1.54 1.55 1.26
N GLY A 130 -0.58 1.17 0.43
CA GLY A 130 0.72 1.82 0.34
C GLY A 130 1.84 1.06 1.04
N ILE A 131 2.97 0.97 0.35
CA ILE A 131 4.17 0.23 0.76
C ILE A 131 4.69 0.67 2.14
N GLY A 132 4.63 1.96 2.47
CA GLY A 132 5.05 2.45 3.79
C GLY A 132 4.16 1.98 4.94
N ASN A 133 2.84 1.94 4.71
CA ASN A 133 1.88 1.42 5.68
C ASN A 133 2.04 -0.09 5.86
N CYS A 134 2.35 -0.78 4.76
CA CYS A 134 2.69 -2.20 4.79
C CYS A 134 3.96 -2.48 5.59
N GLN A 135 5.01 -1.67 5.43
CA GLN A 135 6.21 -1.80 6.25
C GLN A 135 5.89 -1.61 7.74
N ARG A 136 5.04 -0.63 8.08
CA ARG A 136 4.60 -0.40 9.46
C ARG A 136 3.88 -1.61 10.04
N MET A 137 2.98 -2.23 9.28
CA MET A 137 2.30 -3.46 9.68
C MET A 137 3.30 -4.61 9.88
N ILE A 138 4.19 -4.84 8.91
CA ILE A 138 5.20 -5.91 8.99
C ILE A 138 6.08 -5.72 10.24
N ASN A 139 6.54 -4.48 10.49
CA ASN A 139 7.39 -4.16 11.63
C ASN A 139 6.70 -4.39 12.99
N SER A 140 5.37 -4.31 13.05
CA SER A 140 4.66 -4.60 14.29
C SER A 140 4.44 -6.10 14.50
N GLY A 141 4.65 -6.94 13.48
CA GLY A 141 4.34 -8.37 13.52
C GLY A 141 2.85 -8.70 13.63
N SER A 142 1.94 -7.74 13.41
CA SER A 142 0.50 -7.95 13.55
C SER A 142 -0.30 -7.20 12.49
N CYS A 143 -1.41 -7.79 12.07
CA CYS A 143 -2.43 -7.18 11.24
C CYS A 143 -2.95 -5.85 11.83
N ARG A 144 -2.90 -5.67 13.15
CA ARG A 144 -3.30 -4.43 13.83
C ARG A 144 -2.20 -3.36 13.90
N GLY A 145 -1.02 -3.63 13.34
CA GLY A 145 0.12 -2.72 13.32
C GLY A 145 -0.08 -1.42 12.55
N PHE A 146 -1.07 -1.43 11.67
CA PHE A 146 -1.49 -0.29 10.88
C PHE A 146 -3.01 -0.32 10.72
N ALA A 147 -3.62 0.86 10.77
CA ALA A 147 -4.98 1.10 10.32
C ALA A 147 -5.02 2.46 9.61
N ASP A 148 -5.82 2.56 8.54
CA ASP A 148 -6.11 3.84 7.90
C ASP A 148 -6.99 4.73 8.80
N SER A 149 -7.35 5.92 8.32
CA SER A 149 -8.23 6.85 9.05
C SER A 149 -9.62 6.28 9.35
N ASN A 150 -10.03 5.23 8.65
CA ASN A 150 -11.31 4.55 8.83
C ASN A 150 -11.18 3.30 9.73
N GLY A 151 -10.01 3.07 10.32
CA GLY A 151 -9.75 1.88 11.15
C GLY A 151 -9.55 0.59 10.35
N THR A 152 -9.36 0.68 9.02
CA THR A 152 -9.15 -0.49 8.16
C THR A 152 -7.66 -0.82 8.10
N SER A 153 -7.28 -2.01 8.56
CA SER A 153 -5.93 -2.54 8.35
C SER A 153 -5.75 -3.16 6.97
N ILE A 154 -4.51 -3.47 6.61
CA ILE A 154 -4.18 -4.21 5.38
C ILE A 154 -4.79 -5.61 5.39
N CYS A 155 -4.82 -6.28 6.55
CA CYS A 155 -5.48 -7.58 6.67
C CYS A 155 -6.99 -7.47 6.53
N ASP A 156 -7.64 -6.44 7.10
CA ASP A 156 -9.08 -6.21 6.92
C ASP A 156 -9.41 -5.98 5.44
N MET A 157 -8.55 -5.26 4.71
CA MET A 157 -8.70 -5.08 3.28
C MET A 157 -8.54 -6.40 2.51
N ALA A 158 -7.55 -7.22 2.87
CA ALA A 158 -7.37 -8.55 2.28
C ALA A 158 -8.61 -9.45 2.51
N ASP A 159 -9.23 -9.36 3.69
CA ASP A 159 -10.46 -10.10 4.01
C ASP A 159 -11.67 -9.59 3.24
N ARG A 160 -11.78 -8.27 3.01
CA ARG A 160 -12.80 -7.70 2.11
C ARG A 160 -12.60 -8.14 0.67
N MET A 161 -11.36 -8.25 0.21
CA MET A 161 -11.07 -8.81 -1.11
C MET A 161 -11.53 -10.28 -1.19
N ALA A 162 -11.23 -11.10 -0.18
CA ALA A 162 -11.62 -12.51 -0.17
C ALA A 162 -13.14 -12.73 -0.08
N ASN A 163 -13.83 -11.95 0.76
CA ASN A 163 -15.21 -12.25 1.18
C ASN A 163 -16.27 -11.25 0.69
N GLY A 164 -15.87 -10.15 0.03
CA GLY A 164 -16.77 -9.05 -0.32
C GLY A 164 -16.94 -8.03 0.81
N ARG A 165 -17.67 -6.93 0.53
CA ARG A 165 -18.08 -5.99 1.58
C ARG A 165 -19.16 -6.65 2.45
N PRO A 166 -19.07 -6.58 3.79
CA PRO A 166 -20.20 -6.94 4.64
C PRO A 166 -21.41 -6.10 4.24
N THR A 167 -22.55 -6.73 3.97
CA THR A 167 -23.82 -6.05 3.76
C THR A 167 -24.37 -5.53 5.09
N ASN A 168 -23.67 -4.57 5.73
CA ASN A 168 -24.17 -3.57 6.69
C ASN A 168 -23.00 -2.83 7.38
N PRO A 169 -23.00 -1.48 7.41
CA PRO A 169 -22.17 -0.72 8.33
C PRO A 169 -22.89 -0.64 9.67
N GLY A 170 -22.74 -1.65 10.51
CA GLY A 170 -23.38 -1.68 11.81
C GLY A 170 -22.72 -2.68 12.75
N ASN A 171 -21.94 -2.16 13.68
CA ASN A 171 -21.53 -2.82 14.92
C ASN A 171 -20.41 -3.88 14.82
N THR A 172 -19.14 -3.43 14.80
CA THR A 172 -18.01 -4.28 15.23
C THR A 172 -18.00 -4.39 16.74
N ASN A 173 -18.80 -5.31 17.29
CA ASN A 173 -18.42 -5.96 18.54
C ASN A 173 -17.31 -6.99 18.23
N PRO A 174 -16.27 -7.11 19.06
CA PRO A 174 -15.21 -8.10 18.87
C PRO A 174 -15.80 -9.51 18.89
N PRO A 175 -15.27 -10.48 18.12
CA PRO A 175 -15.75 -11.85 18.20
C PRO A 175 -15.53 -12.37 19.63
N GLY A 176 -16.65 -12.50 20.33
CA GLY A 176 -16.73 -13.10 21.65
C GLY A 176 -16.35 -14.58 21.55
N ASN A 177 -15.64 -15.01 22.58
CA ASN A 177 -15.22 -16.38 22.85
C ASN A 177 -16.46 -17.31 22.88
N GLY A 178 -16.74 -17.98 21.75
CA GLY A 178 -17.86 -18.90 21.59
C GLY A 178 -17.37 -20.34 21.51
N SER A 179 -17.32 -21.02 22.67
CA SER A 179 -17.31 -22.48 22.74
C SER A 179 -18.61 -23.01 22.12
N GLY A 180 -18.51 -23.65 20.96
CA GLY A 180 -19.61 -24.30 20.28
C GLY A 180 -19.15 -25.54 19.55
N SER A 181 -19.32 -26.70 20.19
CA SER A 181 -19.21 -28.01 19.54
C SER A 181 -20.26 -28.15 18.43
N THR A 182 -19.81 -28.42 17.22
CA THR A 182 -20.57 -29.23 16.24
C THR A 182 -19.57 -29.93 15.33
N GLY A 183 -19.60 -31.26 15.36
CA GLY A 183 -18.74 -32.13 14.58
C GLY A 183 -19.08 -32.14 13.08
N GLY A 184 -18.05 -32.39 12.28
CA GLY A 184 -18.15 -32.63 10.84
C GLY A 184 -16.77 -32.90 10.25
N ASN A 185 -16.49 -34.18 10.00
CA ASN A 185 -15.23 -34.74 9.50
C ASN A 185 -14.65 -34.06 8.24
N GLY A 186 -13.31 -33.95 8.17
CA GLY A 186 -12.59 -33.78 6.92
C GLY A 186 -11.09 -33.45 7.00
N GLY A 187 -10.24 -34.42 7.35
CA GLY A 187 -8.92 -34.63 6.69
C GLY A 187 -7.66 -33.82 7.09
N THR A 188 -6.82 -34.45 7.93
CA THR A 188 -5.32 -34.54 7.89
C THR A 188 -4.43 -33.27 7.89
N GLY A 189 -3.63 -33.11 8.95
CA GLY A 189 -2.41 -32.27 8.97
C GLY A 189 -1.69 -32.25 10.33
N LEU A 190 -0.40 -32.58 10.33
CA LEU A 190 0.47 -32.92 11.49
C LEU A 190 0.78 -31.73 12.43
N GLY A 191 0.96 -32.03 13.73
CA GLY A 191 1.39 -31.08 14.76
C GLY A 191 2.91 -30.92 14.88
N GLY A 192 3.35 -29.77 15.40
CA GLY A 192 4.72 -29.48 15.85
C GLY A 192 4.98 -27.99 16.08
N ASN A 193 5.16 -27.58 17.35
CA ASN A 193 5.48 -26.21 17.76
C ASN A 193 6.80 -25.69 17.12
N SER A 194 6.77 -24.54 16.44
CA SER A 194 7.93 -23.90 15.80
C SER A 194 8.35 -22.59 16.49
N CYS A 195 9.45 -22.62 17.23
CA CYS A 195 10.16 -21.44 17.77
C CYS A 195 11.42 -21.15 16.92
N PRO A 196 11.88 -19.89 16.78
CA PRO A 196 13.20 -19.57 16.22
C PRO A 196 14.30 -20.19 17.10
N ARG A 197 15.31 -20.80 16.48
CA ARG A 197 16.39 -21.52 17.18
C ARG A 197 17.75 -20.88 16.94
N ASP A 198 18.61 -20.91 17.94
CA ASP A 198 20.00 -20.48 17.83
C ASP A 198 20.89 -21.54 17.14
N ALA A 199 22.19 -21.26 16.97
CA ALA A 199 23.16 -22.16 16.35
C ALA A 199 23.37 -23.49 17.10
N THR A 200 22.91 -23.59 18.35
CA THR A 200 22.94 -24.81 19.18
C THR A 200 21.60 -25.57 19.16
N GLY A 201 20.59 -25.04 18.46
CA GLY A 201 19.28 -25.65 18.30
C GLY A 201 18.31 -25.38 19.44
N ALA A 202 18.65 -24.47 20.38
CA ALA A 202 17.76 -24.06 21.47
C ALA A 202 16.78 -22.97 21.02
N CYS A 203 15.55 -22.97 21.53
CA CYS A 203 14.59 -21.89 21.27
C CYS A 203 15.13 -20.58 21.84
N MET A 204 15.21 -19.53 21.01
CA MET A 204 15.68 -18.22 21.41
C MET A 204 14.56 -17.18 21.39
N GLU A 205 14.69 -16.17 22.25
CA GLU A 205 13.81 -15.00 22.30
C GLU A 205 13.81 -14.28 20.95
N VAL A 206 12.61 -13.97 20.44
CA VAL A 206 12.38 -13.42 19.09
C VAL A 206 13.11 -12.08 18.89
N SER A 207 13.27 -11.31 19.96
CA SER A 207 14.02 -10.05 19.98
C SER A 207 15.52 -10.24 19.70
N ALA A 208 16.13 -11.27 20.30
CA ALA A 208 17.53 -11.62 20.08
C ALA A 208 17.76 -12.20 18.68
N ALA A 209 16.81 -13.01 18.17
CA ALA A 209 16.87 -13.58 16.82
C ALA A 209 16.81 -12.50 15.72
N MET A 210 15.99 -11.46 15.91
CA MET A 210 15.91 -10.33 14.97
C MET A 210 17.20 -9.51 14.93
N GLN A 211 17.81 -9.24 16.08
CA GLN A 211 19.05 -8.45 16.13
C GLN A 211 20.23 -9.22 15.53
N GLN A 212 20.30 -10.53 15.79
CA GLN A 212 21.32 -11.41 15.20
C GLN A 212 21.11 -11.57 13.68
N GLY A 213 19.87 -11.76 13.22
CA GLY A 213 19.54 -11.85 11.80
C GLY A 213 19.79 -10.54 11.03
N PHE A 214 19.52 -9.39 11.65
CA PHE A 214 19.82 -8.08 11.06
C PHE A 214 21.33 -7.84 10.94
N LEU A 215 22.12 -8.19 11.95
CA LEU A 215 23.59 -8.09 11.91
C LEU A 215 24.20 -9.02 10.86
N GLN A 216 23.69 -10.25 10.75
CA GLN A 216 24.17 -11.25 9.79
C GLN A 216 23.79 -10.93 8.34
N GLY A 217 22.68 -10.22 8.13
CA GLY A 217 22.18 -9.86 6.79
C GLY A 217 22.58 -8.47 6.28
N SER A 218 22.78 -7.47 7.15
CA SER A 218 23.02 -6.08 6.75
C SER A 218 24.45 -5.58 6.95
N GLY A 219 25.26 -6.27 7.76
CA GLY A 219 26.64 -5.88 8.06
C GLY A 219 26.80 -4.53 8.77
N MET A 220 25.71 -3.83 9.13
CA MET A 220 25.74 -2.52 9.78
C MET A 220 24.94 -2.53 11.08
N GLN A 221 25.40 -1.73 12.05
CA GLN A 221 24.73 -1.61 13.34
C GLN A 221 23.59 -0.58 13.27
N MET A 222 22.46 -0.91 13.89
CA MET A 222 21.22 -0.12 13.98
C MET A 222 21.38 1.40 14.24
N PRO A 223 22.35 1.87 15.04
CA PRO A 223 22.52 3.30 15.32
C PRO A 223 22.91 4.13 14.08
N SER A 224 23.73 3.59 13.18
CA SER A 224 24.19 4.29 11.98
C SER A 224 23.08 4.45 10.94
N LEU A 225 22.16 3.50 10.87
CA LEU A 225 21.00 3.54 9.96
C LEU A 225 19.99 4.62 10.39
N LYS A 226 19.73 4.74 11.70
CA LYS A 226 18.90 5.82 12.23
C LYS A 226 19.47 7.20 11.91
N GLN A 227 20.78 7.37 12.08
CA GLN A 227 21.46 8.63 11.81
C GLN A 227 21.41 9.01 10.32
N MET A 228 21.52 8.04 9.41
CA MET A 228 21.44 8.26 7.97
C MET A 228 20.00 8.60 7.52
N LEU A 229 18.99 7.93 8.06
CA LEU A 229 17.58 8.22 7.78
C LEU A 229 17.14 9.59 8.33
N LEU A 230 17.59 9.95 9.53
CA LEU A 230 17.31 11.26 10.13
C LEU A 230 17.99 12.39 9.35
N ALA A 231 19.26 12.22 8.96
CA ALA A 231 19.97 13.21 8.14
C ALA A 231 19.35 13.39 6.75
N GLY A 232 18.95 12.30 6.09
CA GLY A 232 18.29 12.35 4.78
C GLY A 232 16.92 13.03 4.82
N SER A 233 16.12 12.73 5.85
CA SER A 233 14.79 13.31 6.02
C SER A 233 14.86 14.81 6.35
N GLY A 234 15.81 15.22 7.19
CA GLY A 234 16.05 16.64 7.51
C GLY A 234 16.44 17.46 6.27
N ALA A 235 17.32 16.91 5.41
CA ALA A 235 17.71 17.57 4.16
C ALA A 235 16.52 17.73 3.19
N PHE A 236 15.61 16.77 3.13
CA PHE A 236 14.39 16.85 2.32
C PHE A 236 13.47 17.99 2.77
N PHE A 237 13.18 18.10 4.08
CA PHE A 237 12.35 19.19 4.61
C PHE A 237 12.95 20.57 4.33
N PHE A 238 14.28 20.70 4.44
CA PHE A 238 14.98 21.94 4.14
C PHE A 238 14.90 22.31 2.65
N LEU A 239 15.09 21.35 1.74
CA LEU A 239 15.00 21.59 0.30
C LEU A 239 13.59 21.98 -0.15
N VAL A 240 12.56 21.33 0.39
CA VAL A 240 11.16 21.66 0.08
C VAL A 240 10.84 23.08 0.52
N THR A 241 11.21 23.47 1.74
CA THR A 241 10.99 24.85 2.22
C THR A 241 11.82 25.88 1.45
N ALA A 242 13.08 25.59 1.15
CA ALA A 242 13.91 26.47 0.32
C ALA A 242 13.33 26.67 -1.09
N SER A 243 12.77 25.62 -1.71
CA SER A 243 12.10 25.71 -3.02
C SER A 243 10.84 26.59 -2.97
N ALA A 244 10.04 26.45 -1.91
CA ALA A 244 8.84 27.26 -1.70
C ALA A 244 9.18 28.73 -1.47
N PHE A 245 10.25 29.02 -0.71
CA PHE A 245 10.76 30.37 -0.51
C PHE A 245 11.28 31.01 -1.80
N SER A 246 11.97 30.23 -2.63
CA SER A 246 12.45 30.70 -3.94
C SER A 246 11.28 31.11 -4.86
N GLY A 247 10.19 30.34 -4.86
CA GLY A 247 8.97 30.67 -5.60
C GLY A 247 8.22 31.89 -5.06
N LEU A 248 8.21 32.07 -3.73
CA LEU A 248 7.62 33.25 -3.07
C LEU A 248 8.44 34.52 -3.36
N TYR A 249 9.76 34.44 -3.32
CA TYR A 249 10.65 35.54 -3.63
C TYR A 249 10.48 36.00 -5.09
N GLY A 250 10.40 35.07 -6.04
CA GLY A 250 10.13 35.39 -7.45
C GLY A 250 8.77 36.09 -7.65
N ARG A 251 7.75 35.73 -6.85
CA ARG A 251 6.45 36.41 -6.87
C ARG A 251 6.51 37.81 -6.25
N TYR A 252 7.31 38.00 -5.20
CA TYR A 252 7.56 39.31 -4.59
C TYR A 252 8.26 40.27 -5.54
N THR A 253 9.35 39.83 -6.18
CA THR A 253 10.10 40.66 -7.14
C THR A 253 9.27 40.98 -8.39
N SER A 254 8.27 40.16 -8.72
CA SER A 254 7.30 40.44 -9.79
C SER A 254 6.14 41.36 -9.37
N GLY A 255 6.15 41.89 -8.15
CA GLY A 255 5.13 42.81 -7.64
C GLY A 255 3.76 42.17 -7.36
N ARG A 256 3.67 40.83 -7.39
CA ARG A 256 2.41 40.09 -7.25
C ARG A 256 1.98 39.87 -5.81
N ILE A 257 2.86 40.18 -4.84
CA ILE A 257 2.57 40.05 -3.41
C ILE A 257 3.11 41.27 -2.66
N ALA A 258 2.35 41.73 -1.67
CA ALA A 258 2.76 42.80 -0.77
C ALA A 258 3.83 42.34 0.23
N THR A 259 4.61 43.27 0.77
CA THR A 259 5.61 43.01 1.81
C THR A 259 4.99 42.37 3.07
N SER A 260 3.77 42.75 3.44
CA SER A 260 3.05 42.16 4.58
C SER A 260 2.72 40.68 4.38
N GLU A 261 2.26 40.32 3.17
CA GLU A 261 2.00 38.93 2.78
C GLU A 261 3.29 38.10 2.79
N LEU A 262 4.38 38.64 2.26
CA LEU A 262 5.68 37.98 2.26
C LEU A 262 6.17 37.65 3.68
N VAL A 263 6.08 38.60 4.61
CA VAL A 263 6.44 38.39 6.01
C VAL A 263 5.56 37.33 6.66
N HIS A 264 4.26 37.32 6.37
CA HIS A 264 3.35 36.32 6.93
C HIS A 264 3.66 34.90 6.43
N TYR A 265 3.98 34.74 5.14
CA TYR A 265 4.40 33.44 4.58
C TYR A 265 5.79 33.01 5.07
N LEU A 266 6.71 33.94 5.32
CA LEU A 266 8.01 33.66 5.94
C LEU A 266 7.89 33.12 7.37
N VAL A 267 7.06 33.74 8.20
CA VAL A 267 6.83 33.28 9.57
C VAL A 267 6.13 31.91 9.58
N LYS A 268 5.15 31.68 8.70
CA LYS A 268 4.49 30.37 8.57
C LYS A 268 5.41 29.27 8.05
N GLY A 269 6.25 29.58 7.06
CA GLY A 269 7.19 28.59 6.49
C GLY A 269 8.28 28.18 7.48
N THR A 270 8.83 29.13 8.23
CA THR A 270 9.86 28.87 9.25
C THR A 270 9.31 28.12 10.46
N THR A 271 8.10 28.44 10.93
CA THR A 271 7.45 27.67 12.02
C THR A 271 7.12 26.25 11.60
N THR A 272 6.64 26.03 10.37
CA THR A 272 6.37 24.69 9.84
C THR A 272 7.65 23.85 9.72
N LEU A 273 8.76 24.46 9.29
CA LEU A 273 10.07 23.80 9.23
C LEU A 273 10.56 23.39 10.62
N LEU A 274 10.46 24.28 11.61
CA LEU A 274 10.87 24.02 12.98
C LEU A 274 10.06 22.88 13.61
N ILE A 275 8.75 22.86 13.41
CA ILE A 275 7.87 21.79 13.91
C ILE A 275 8.22 20.46 13.23
N GLY A 276 8.45 20.46 11.92
CA GLY A 276 8.86 19.27 11.17
C GLY A 276 10.20 18.71 11.65
N LEU A 277 11.20 19.57 11.86
CA LEU A 277 12.52 19.16 12.37
C LEU A 277 12.47 18.68 13.82
N LEU A 278 11.65 19.30 14.68
CA LEU A 278 11.42 18.84 16.05
C LEU A 278 10.76 17.46 16.09
N ALA A 279 9.70 17.26 15.31
CA ALA A 279 9.03 15.96 15.20
C ALA A 279 9.99 14.86 14.69
N LEU A 280 10.89 15.23 13.76
CA LEU A 280 11.91 14.32 13.26
C LEU A 280 12.96 13.97 14.32
N SER A 281 13.35 14.92 15.18
CA SER A 281 14.33 14.70 16.25
C SER A 281 13.84 13.82 17.41
N MET A 282 12.53 13.58 17.49
CA MET A 282 11.90 12.72 18.50
C MET A 282 11.67 11.27 18.03
N LEU A 283 12.09 10.92 16.80
CA LEU A 283 12.03 9.57 16.20
C LEU A 283 13.38 8.83 16.31
#